data_AF-A0A370F6N7-F1
#
_entry.id   AF-A0A370F6N7-F1
#
_cell.length_a   1.000
_cell.length_b   1.000
_cell.length_c   1.000
_cell.angle_alpha   90.00
_cell.angle_beta   90.00
_cell.angle_gamma   90.00
#
_symmetry.space_group_name_H-M   'P 1'
#
loop_
_entity.id
_entity.type
_entity.pdbx_description
1 polymer ?
#
loop_
_entity_poly.entity_id
_entity_poly.type
_entity_poly.pdbx_seq_one_letter_code
_entity_poly.pdbx_strand_id
1 'polypeptide(L)'
;MKRSTFLLPVLVLLTLQGCAWMARPGDREDVIPPRLVKEGDTWVWDRPGAFGPVPQNLASAGNRVCGSLDKNGTHWKPTGYHARAEDGLGRPFDGGGYFCVPQ
;
A
#
# COMPACT_ATOMS: atom_id res chain seq x y z
N MET A 1 -34.61 -30.59 45.06
CA MET A 1 -34.87 -30.94 43.65
C MET A 1 -35.57 -29.77 42.97
N LYS A 2 -35.15 -29.42 41.74
CA LYS A 2 -35.64 -28.33 40.85
C LYS A 2 -34.93 -26.99 41.04
N ARG A 3 -34.50 -26.28 39.99
CA ARG A 3 -34.22 -26.60 38.58
C ARG A 3 -33.36 -25.41 38.12
N SER A 4 -32.19 -25.73 37.58
CA SER A 4 -31.25 -24.77 37.01
C SER A 4 -31.87 -24.13 35.77
N THR A 5 -31.96 -22.81 35.74
CA THR A 5 -32.31 -22.04 34.53
C THR A 5 -31.18 -21.06 34.27
N PHE A 6 -30.12 -21.56 33.64
CA PHE A 6 -29.07 -20.74 33.04
C PHE A 6 -29.69 -19.94 31.89
N LEU A 7 -29.98 -18.66 32.15
CA LEU A 7 -30.20 -17.67 31.10
C LEU A 7 -28.83 -17.23 30.60
N LEU A 8 -28.31 -17.92 29.59
CA LEU A 8 -27.16 -17.46 28.81
C LEU A 8 -27.65 -16.35 27.86
N PRO A 9 -27.21 -15.10 28.01
CA PRO A 9 -27.49 -14.09 27.00
C PRO A 9 -26.68 -14.43 25.76
N VAL A 10 -27.37 -14.58 24.62
CA VAL A 10 -26.77 -14.72 23.29
C VAL A 10 -26.05 -13.42 22.96
N LEU A 11 -24.76 -13.35 23.29
CA LEU A 11 -23.86 -12.27 22.92
C LEU A 11 -23.55 -12.41 21.43
N VAL A 12 -24.32 -11.73 20.59
CA VAL A 12 -24.07 -11.61 19.14
C VAL A 12 -22.82 -10.75 18.96
N LEU A 13 -21.66 -11.42 18.91
CA LEU A 13 -20.39 -10.83 18.48
C LEU A 13 -20.45 -10.58 16.97
N LEU A 14 -20.95 -9.40 16.57
CA LEU A 14 -20.69 -8.85 15.24
C LEU A 14 -19.18 -8.58 15.13
N THR A 15 -18.44 -9.52 14.56
CA THR A 15 -17.06 -9.26 14.13
C THR A 15 -17.13 -8.24 13.00
N LEU A 16 -16.74 -7.00 13.30
CA LEU A 16 -16.38 -6.02 12.27
C LEU A 16 -15.26 -6.64 11.43
N GLN A 17 -15.61 -7.21 10.29
CA GLN A 17 -14.66 -7.44 9.21
C GLN A 17 -14.24 -6.06 8.71
N GLY A 18 -13.26 -5.47 9.40
CA GLY A 18 -12.53 -4.34 8.84
C GLY A 18 -11.93 -4.82 7.54
N CYS A 19 -12.50 -4.40 6.41
CA CYS A 19 -11.79 -4.47 5.15
C CYS A 19 -10.47 -3.75 5.39
N ALA A 20 -9.38 -4.51 5.51
CA ALA A 20 -8.05 -3.96 5.54
C ALA A 20 -7.86 -3.31 4.17
N TRP A 21 -8.12 -2.01 4.09
CA TRP A 21 -7.80 -1.16 2.96
C TRP A 21 -6.27 -0.99 2.94
N MET A 22 -5.55 -2.10 2.80
CA MET A 22 -4.13 -2.03 2.48
C MET A 22 -4.07 -1.46 1.07
N ALA A 23 -3.58 -0.23 0.99
CA ALA A 23 -3.43 0.44 -0.27
C ALA A 23 -2.56 -0.43 -1.17
N ARG A 24 -3.06 -0.71 -2.37
CA ARG A 24 -2.43 -1.61 -3.33
C ARG A 24 -2.37 -0.96 -4.71
N PRO A 25 -1.38 -1.33 -5.53
CA PRO A 25 -1.39 -1.01 -6.95
C PRO A 25 -2.67 -1.51 -7.62
N GLY A 26 -3.07 -0.81 -8.68
CA GLY A 26 -4.05 -1.30 -9.63
C GLY A 26 -3.45 -2.29 -10.63
N ASP A 27 -4.29 -2.78 -11.54
CA ASP A 27 -3.88 -3.76 -12.56
C ASP A 27 -3.11 -3.11 -13.73
N ARG A 28 -3.09 -1.77 -13.80
CA ARG A 28 -2.41 -0.97 -14.83
C ARG A 28 -2.17 0.46 -14.33
N GLU A 29 -1.25 1.16 -14.99
CA GLU A 29 -1.04 2.59 -14.77
C GLU A 29 -2.29 3.40 -15.16
N ASP A 30 -2.67 4.36 -14.31
CA ASP A 30 -3.77 5.31 -14.55
C ASP A 30 -3.30 6.49 -15.44
N VAL A 31 -4.23 7.19 -16.07
CA VAL A 31 -3.94 8.38 -16.89
C VAL A 31 -3.52 9.58 -16.03
N ILE A 32 -4.01 9.65 -14.80
CA ILE A 32 -3.56 10.63 -13.82
C ILE A 32 -2.42 9.96 -13.03
N PRO A 33 -1.24 10.58 -12.88
CA PRO A 33 -0.14 9.98 -12.12
C PRO A 33 -0.34 10.06 -10.60
N PRO A 34 0.17 9.08 -9.83
CA PRO A 34 0.27 9.20 -8.38
C PRO A 34 1.33 10.24 -8.00
N ARG A 35 1.10 10.95 -6.90
CA ARG A 35 1.97 12.02 -6.39
C ARG A 35 2.34 11.75 -4.94
N LEU A 36 3.59 12.06 -4.58
CA LEU A 36 3.98 12.09 -3.18
C LEU A 36 3.29 13.25 -2.45
N VAL A 37 2.60 12.94 -1.36
CA VAL A 37 1.99 13.90 -0.45
C VAL A 37 2.50 13.64 0.96
N LYS A 38 2.49 14.68 1.80
CA LYS A 38 2.84 14.54 3.21
C LYS A 38 1.61 14.15 4.03
N GLU A 39 1.73 13.05 4.76
CA GLU A 39 0.85 12.69 5.87
C GLU A 39 1.66 12.79 7.17
N GLY A 40 1.48 13.90 7.87
CA GLY A 40 2.36 14.29 8.98
C GLY A 40 3.80 14.46 8.49
N ASP A 41 4.74 13.72 9.09
CA ASP A 41 6.16 13.74 8.73
C ASP A 41 6.55 12.69 7.68
N THR A 42 5.59 11.90 7.18
CA THR A 42 5.84 10.83 6.22
C THR A 42 5.38 11.20 4.83
N TRP A 43 6.18 10.84 3.82
CA TRP A 43 5.78 10.92 2.43
C TRP A 43 5.04 9.65 2.03
N VAL A 44 3.85 9.80 1.47
CA VAL A 44 3.02 8.70 0.98
C VAL A 44 2.53 8.99 -0.43
N TRP A 45 2.09 7.95 -1.13
CA TRP A 45 1.41 8.12 -2.40
C TRP A 45 -0.06 8.48 -2.17
N ASP A 46 -0.53 9.56 -2.79
CA ASP A 46 -1.92 10.00 -2.72
C ASP A 46 -2.91 8.99 -3.33
N ARG A 47 -2.48 8.30 -4.40
CA ARG A 47 -3.30 7.36 -5.18
C ARG A 47 -2.55 6.06 -5.47
N PRO A 48 -2.40 5.16 -4.48
CA PRO A 48 -1.75 3.87 -4.66
C PRO A 48 -2.33 3.01 -5.80
N GLY A 49 -3.64 3.08 -6.03
CA GLY A 49 -4.30 2.35 -7.12
C GLY A 49 -3.98 2.86 -8.52
N ALA A 50 -3.32 4.02 -8.65
CA ALA A 50 -2.88 4.55 -9.94
C ALA A 50 -1.62 3.83 -10.47
N PHE A 51 -0.88 3.13 -9.61
CA PHE A 51 0.23 2.30 -10.04
C PHE A 51 -0.26 1.05 -10.78
N GLY A 52 0.48 0.61 -11.80
CA GLY A 52 0.32 -0.71 -12.41
C GLY A 52 1.33 -1.72 -11.86
N PRO A 53 1.33 -2.97 -12.38
CA PRO A 53 2.33 -3.96 -12.03
C PRO A 53 3.73 -3.51 -12.47
N VAL A 54 4.77 -3.94 -11.74
CA VAL A 54 6.16 -3.62 -12.06
C VAL A 54 6.57 -4.36 -13.36
N PRO A 55 6.96 -3.65 -14.44
CA PRO A 55 7.46 -4.30 -15.65
C PRO A 55 8.73 -5.11 -15.37
N GLN A 56 8.86 -6.27 -16.02
CA GLN A 56 9.98 -7.20 -15.76
C GLN A 56 11.35 -6.56 -15.98
N ASN A 57 11.49 -5.72 -17.01
CA ASN A 57 12.70 -4.96 -17.31
C ASN A 57 13.04 -3.90 -16.25
N LEU A 58 12.07 -3.50 -15.43
CA LEU A 58 12.23 -2.52 -14.35
C LEU A 58 12.36 -3.17 -12.97
N ALA A 59 12.18 -4.49 -12.85
CA ALA A 59 12.22 -5.19 -11.56
C ALA A 59 13.53 -4.97 -10.79
N SER A 60 14.68 -4.97 -11.47
CA SER A 60 15.97 -4.70 -10.82
C SER A 60 16.08 -3.25 -10.32
N ALA A 61 15.61 -2.29 -11.11
CA ALA A 61 15.59 -0.88 -10.72
C ALA A 61 14.64 -0.64 -9.54
N GLY A 62 13.43 -1.19 -9.59
CA GLY A 62 12.47 -1.13 -8.49
C GLY A 62 12.98 -1.76 -7.20
N ASN A 63 13.70 -2.89 -7.28
CA ASN A 63 14.32 -3.49 -6.09
C ASN A 63 15.38 -2.56 -5.47
N ARG A 64 16.18 -1.85 -6.29
CA ARG A 64 17.15 -0.88 -5.77
C ARG A 64 16.45 0.33 -5.12
N VAL A 65 15.40 0.85 -5.76
CA VAL A 65 14.64 2.00 -5.24
C VAL A 65 13.96 1.63 -3.92
N CYS A 66 13.16 0.56 -3.89
CA CYS A 66 12.46 0.17 -2.67
C CYS A 66 13.42 -0.33 -1.60
N GLY A 67 14.48 -1.07 -1.94
CA GLY A 67 15.48 -1.53 -0.99
C GLY A 67 16.27 -0.39 -0.31
N SER A 68 16.26 0.83 -0.86
CA SER A 68 16.83 2.00 -0.18
C SER A 68 16.05 2.42 1.08
N LEU A 69 14.83 1.90 1.24
CA LEU A 69 13.97 2.10 2.41
C LEU A 69 14.20 1.06 3.51
N ASP A 70 15.03 0.04 3.26
CA ASP A 70 15.31 -1.03 4.21
C ASP A 70 15.93 -0.46 5.49
N LYS A 71 15.30 -0.77 6.63
CA LYS A 71 15.74 -0.28 7.94
C LYS A 71 15.28 -1.21 9.06
N ASN A 72 16.14 -1.43 10.05
CA ASN A 72 15.82 -2.21 11.26
C ASN A 72 15.23 -3.61 10.98
N GLY A 73 15.66 -4.27 9.90
CA GLY A 73 15.18 -5.60 9.52
C GLY A 73 13.88 -5.61 8.70
N THR A 74 13.24 -4.45 8.48
CA THR A 74 12.14 -4.33 7.51
C THR A 74 12.71 -4.21 6.11
N HIS A 75 12.33 -5.13 5.21
CA HIS A 75 12.70 -5.11 3.81
C HIS A 75 11.54 -4.60 2.95
N TRP A 76 11.84 -3.79 1.94
CA TRP A 76 10.84 -3.20 1.07
C TRP A 76 10.97 -3.73 -0.35
N LYS A 77 9.82 -4.06 -0.96
CA LYS A 77 9.75 -4.59 -2.33
C LYS A 77 8.86 -3.75 -3.22
N PRO A 78 9.22 -3.60 -4.51
CA PRO A 78 8.36 -2.94 -5.47
C PRO A 78 7.18 -3.86 -5.80
N THR A 79 5.96 -3.39 -5.59
CA THR A 79 4.74 -4.09 -6.00
C THR A 79 3.97 -3.34 -7.08
N GLY A 80 4.28 -2.06 -7.30
CA GLY A 80 3.74 -1.30 -8.42
C GLY A 80 4.75 -0.35 -9.04
N TYR A 81 4.45 0.09 -10.26
CA TYR A 81 5.22 1.06 -11.04
C TYR A 81 4.29 2.04 -11.73
N HIS A 82 4.74 3.29 -11.87
CA HIS A 82 4.09 4.29 -12.71
C HIS A 82 5.13 5.17 -13.40
N ALA A 83 5.10 5.22 -14.72
CA ALA A 83 6.11 5.88 -15.56
C ALA A 83 6.18 7.39 -15.35
N ARG A 84 5.07 8.00 -14.93
CA ARG A 84 4.97 9.44 -14.65
C ARG A 84 4.68 9.78 -13.20
N ALA A 85 5.02 8.91 -12.25
CA ALA A 85 4.81 9.21 -10.83
C ALA A 85 5.49 10.55 -10.47
N GLU A 86 4.85 11.34 -9.61
CA GLU A 86 5.24 12.71 -9.33
C GLU A 86 5.80 12.92 -7.91
N ASP A 87 6.75 13.83 -7.79
CA ASP A 87 7.26 14.33 -6.51
C ASP A 87 6.25 15.25 -5.80
N GLY A 88 6.60 15.73 -4.60
CA GLY A 88 5.75 16.63 -3.82
C GLY A 88 5.45 18.00 -4.45
N LEU A 89 6.14 18.36 -5.54
CA LEU A 89 5.91 19.57 -6.32
C LEU A 89 5.11 19.30 -7.61
N GLY A 90 4.71 18.05 -7.86
CA GLY A 90 4.00 17.64 -9.07
C GLY A 90 4.92 17.45 -10.28
N ARG A 91 6.23 17.25 -10.07
CA ARG A 91 7.17 16.98 -11.16
C ARG A 91 7.36 15.47 -11.31
N PRO A 92 7.35 14.91 -12.54
CA PRO A 92 7.56 13.49 -12.72
C PRO A 92 8.99 13.09 -12.33
N PHE A 93 9.14 11.91 -11.74
CA PHE A 93 10.45 11.29 -11.51
C PHE A 93 11.04 10.79 -12.83
N ASP A 94 12.31 11.08 -13.06
CA ASP A 94 13.06 10.48 -14.16
C ASP A 94 13.10 8.96 -14.00
N GLY A 95 12.55 8.22 -14.97
CA GLY A 95 12.41 6.77 -14.91
C GLY A 95 11.18 6.26 -14.16
N GLY A 96 10.29 7.15 -13.71
CA GLY A 96 9.04 6.82 -13.02
C GLY A 96 9.20 6.55 -11.52
N GLY A 97 8.11 6.12 -10.88
CA GLY A 97 8.07 5.83 -9.45
C GLY A 97 7.61 4.41 -9.16
N TYR A 98 7.92 3.93 -7.95
CA TYR A 98 7.57 2.59 -7.50
C TYR A 98 6.70 2.64 -6.24
N PHE A 99 5.69 1.78 -6.21
CA PHE A 99 4.91 1.51 -5.00
C PHE A 99 5.64 0.45 -4.19
N CYS A 100 6.27 0.88 -3.10
CA CYS A 100 7.06 0.03 -2.22
C CYS A 100 6.21 -0.42 -1.03
N VAL A 101 6.26 -1.72 -0.72
CA VAL A 101 5.58 -2.30 0.45
C VAL A 101 6.59 -3.01 1.33
N PRO A 102 6.43 -2.96 2.67
CA PRO A 102 7.24 -3.76 3.56
C PRO A 102 6.91 -5.25 3.38
N GLN A 103 7.89 -6.11 3.61
CA GLN A 103 7.79 -7.56 3.61
C GLN A 103 8.12 -8.13 4.99
#